data_AF-H1SJ94-F1
#
_entry.id   AF-H1SJ94-F1
#
_cell.length_a   1.000
_cell.length_b   1.000
_cell.length_c   1.000
_cell.angle_alpha   90.00
_cell.angle_beta   90.00
_cell.angle_gamma   90.00
#
_symmetry.space_group_name_H-M   'P 1'
#
loop_
_entity.id
_entity.type
_entity.pdbx_description
1 polymer ?
#
loop_
_entity_poly.entity_id
_entity_poly.type
_entity_poly.pdbx_seq_one_letter_code
_entity_poly.pdbx_strand_id
1 'polypeptide(L)'
;LQAAGWKDYAELTVLFNPDEEVGSIGSGETIARLADQHDVVLSFEPTTAKAVVKTEALLLGASGTATAKMEVKGRASHAGAAPELGRNALIELAYQLQSTR
;
A
#
# COMPACT_ATOMS: atom_id res chain seq x y z
N LEU A 1 22.56 -0.14 23.61
CA LEU A 1 22.03 0.47 24.85
C LEU A 1 22.39 -0.35 26.09
N GLN A 2 21.97 -1.62 26.17
CA GLN A 2 22.21 -2.47 27.34
C GLN A 2 23.70 -2.67 27.67
N ALA A 3 24.54 -2.99 26.68
CA ALA A 3 25.99 -3.13 26.88
C ALA A 3 26.70 -1.81 27.26
N ALA A 4 26.11 -0.67 26.90
CA ALA A 4 26.60 0.65 27.27
C ALA A 4 26.00 1.17 28.60
N GLY A 5 25.17 0.37 29.28
CA GLY A 5 24.51 0.74 30.54
C GLY A 5 23.53 1.92 30.44
N TRP A 6 23.13 2.31 29.23
CA TRP A 6 22.30 3.50 29.03
C TRP A 6 20.84 3.22 29.41
N LYS A 7 20.28 4.09 30.27
CA LYS A 7 18.93 3.98 30.84
C LYS A 7 18.19 5.31 30.88
N ASP A 8 18.69 6.32 30.17
CA ASP A 8 18.13 7.68 30.18
C ASP A 8 16.97 7.80 29.18
N TYR A 9 15.90 7.04 29.42
CA TYR A 9 14.66 7.05 28.66
C TYR A 9 13.50 6.64 29.55
N ALA A 10 12.29 7.11 29.25
CA ALA A 10 11.10 6.75 30.00
C ALA A 10 10.63 5.33 29.66
N GLU A 11 10.27 5.09 28.39
CA GLU A 11 9.73 3.83 27.91
C GLU A 11 10.25 3.52 26.50
N LEU A 12 10.46 2.23 26.21
CA LEU A 12 10.83 1.74 24.88
C LEU A 12 9.92 0.57 24.53
N THR A 13 9.03 0.80 23.56
CA THR A 13 8.17 -0.24 22.99
C THR A 13 8.77 -0.74 21.67
N VAL A 14 8.83 -2.07 21.49
CA VAL A 14 9.19 -2.70 20.22
C VAL A 14 7.97 -3.47 19.72
N LEU A 15 7.53 -3.16 18.49
CA LEU A 15 6.42 -3.82 17.84
C LEU A 15 6.91 -4.50 16.55
N PHE A 16 6.55 -5.76 16.37
CA PHE A 16 6.65 -6.48 15.11
C PHE A 16 5.24 -6.81 14.65
N ASN A 17 4.83 -6.31 13.48
CA ASN A 17 3.55 -6.63 12.86
C ASN A 17 3.73 -7.59 11.66
N PRO A 18 2.85 -8.59 11.48
CA PRO A 18 3.02 -9.61 10.43
C PRO A 18 2.27 -9.28 9.12
N ASP A 19 1.54 -8.18 9.06
CA ASP A 19 0.52 -7.90 8.04
C ASP A 19 0.75 -6.58 7.29
N GLU A 20 1.96 -5.99 7.36
CA GLU A 20 2.32 -4.76 6.64
C GLU A 20 2.05 -4.89 5.13
N GLU A 21 2.53 -5.98 4.54
CA GLU A 21 2.45 -6.28 3.09
C GLU A 21 1.01 -6.45 2.57
N VAL A 22 0.03 -6.57 3.47
CA VAL A 22 -1.40 -6.64 3.15
C VAL A 22 -2.19 -5.42 3.65
N GLY A 23 -1.48 -4.34 4.01
CA GLY A 23 -2.05 -3.05 4.39
C GLY A 23 -2.26 -2.87 5.89
N SER A 24 -1.65 -3.70 6.74
CA SER A 24 -1.77 -3.63 8.21
C SER A 24 -3.23 -3.65 8.71
N ILE A 25 -4.09 -4.47 8.09
CA ILE A 25 -5.53 -4.50 8.39
C ILE A 25 -5.80 -4.84 9.87
N GLY A 26 -5.00 -5.72 10.47
CA GLY A 26 -5.12 -6.11 11.87
C GLY A 26 -4.23 -5.31 12.82
N SER A 27 -3.04 -4.93 12.38
CA SER A 27 -2.07 -4.21 13.23
C SER A 27 -2.21 -2.70 13.23
N GLY A 28 -2.87 -2.10 12.22
CA GLY A 28 -2.92 -0.65 12.01
C GLY A 28 -3.43 0.13 13.22
N GLU A 29 -4.54 -0.29 13.83
CA GLU A 29 -5.06 0.36 15.05
C GLU A 29 -4.12 0.19 16.26
N THR A 30 -3.43 -0.95 16.36
CA THR A 30 -2.44 -1.19 17.41
C THR A 30 -1.23 -0.28 17.24
N ILE A 31 -0.74 -0.11 16.01
CA ILE A 31 0.34 0.81 15.66
C ILE A 31 -0.08 2.24 16.04
N ALA A 32 -1.26 2.68 15.60
CA ALA A 32 -1.76 4.03 15.87
C ALA A 32 -1.90 4.31 17.38
N ARG A 33 -2.47 3.37 18.13
CA ARG A 33 -2.62 3.48 19.59
C ARG A 33 -1.28 3.55 20.31
N LEU A 34 -0.30 2.72 19.92
CA LEU A 34 1.03 2.76 20.53
C LEU A 34 1.77 4.04 20.15
N ALA A 35 1.64 4.50 18.92
CA ALA A 35 2.24 5.76 18.46
C ALA A 35 1.73 6.97 19.26
N ASP A 36 0.42 7.03 19.57
CA ASP A 36 -0.18 8.10 20.39
C ASP A 36 0.35 8.14 21.83
N GLN A 37 0.93 7.04 22.32
CA GLN A 37 1.50 6.93 23.66
C GLN A 37 2.98 7.34 23.74
N HIS A 38 3.65 7.60 22.61
CA HIS A 38 5.09 7.84 22.55
C HIS A 38 5.41 9.18 21.87
N ASP A 39 6.48 9.85 22.32
CA ASP A 39 6.92 11.13 21.74
C ASP A 39 7.53 10.98 20.33
N VAL A 40 8.12 9.81 20.04
CA VAL A 40 8.85 9.53 18.80
C VAL A 40 8.59 8.10 18.35
N VAL A 41 8.36 7.92 17.05
CA VAL A 41 8.25 6.62 16.39
C VAL A 41 9.38 6.45 15.38
N LEU A 42 10.05 5.29 15.42
CA LEU A 42 11.09 4.92 14.48
C LEU A 42 10.64 3.67 13.73
N SER A 43 10.45 3.78 12.41
CA SER A 43 10.19 2.64 11.53
C SER A 43 11.48 2.18 10.84
N PHE A 44 11.70 0.87 10.76
CA PHE A 44 12.96 0.26 10.31
C PHE A 44 12.80 -0.45 8.96
N GLU A 45 12.11 0.20 8.02
CA GLU A 45 12.02 -0.30 6.65
C GLU A 45 13.36 -0.17 5.90
N PRO A 46 13.68 -1.11 4.99
CA PRO A 46 14.89 -1.01 4.19
C PRO A 46 14.81 0.18 3.23
N THR A 47 15.91 0.93 3.11
CA THR A 47 16.04 1.97 2.09
C THR A 47 16.55 1.37 0.77
N THR A 48 15.76 1.47 -0.30
CA THR A 48 16.19 1.07 -1.66
C THR A 48 17.32 1.95 -2.21
N ALA A 49 17.64 3.06 -1.54
CA ALA A 49 18.71 3.96 -1.89
C ALA A 49 20.05 3.24 -2.09
N LYS A 50 20.42 2.24 -1.29
CA LYS A 50 21.75 1.60 -1.43
C LYS A 50 22.01 0.91 -2.78
N ALA A 51 20.98 0.48 -3.51
CA ALA A 51 21.16 -0.18 -4.80
C ALA A 51 21.36 0.80 -5.97
N VAL A 52 20.97 2.07 -5.83
CA VAL A 52 20.94 3.04 -6.94
C VAL A 52 21.59 4.40 -6.58
N VAL A 53 21.63 4.74 -5.30
CA VAL A 53 22.02 6.05 -4.75
C VAL A 53 23.06 5.84 -3.65
N LYS A 54 24.27 6.36 -3.85
CA LYS A 54 25.40 6.22 -2.89
C LYS A 54 25.21 6.99 -1.57
N THR A 55 24.10 7.70 -1.40
CA THR A 55 23.79 8.50 -0.22
C THR A 55 22.58 7.91 0.49
N GLU A 56 22.71 7.77 1.81
CA GLU A 56 21.56 7.45 2.67
C GLU A 56 20.50 8.55 2.50
N ALA A 57 19.23 8.15 2.34
CA ALA A 57 18.11 9.07 2.18
C ALA A 57 17.06 8.81 3.27
N LEU A 58 16.49 9.90 3.80
CA LEU A 58 15.38 9.85 4.74
C LEU A 58 14.08 10.14 4.00
N LEU A 59 13.07 9.27 4.17
CA LEU A 59 11.75 9.49 3.61
C LEU A 59 11.03 10.58 4.42
N LEU A 60 10.75 11.72 3.79
CA LEU A 60 10.01 12.82 4.44
C LEU A 60 8.48 12.65 4.37
N GLY A 61 8.01 11.78 3.47
CA GLY A 61 6.60 11.47 3.29
C GLY A 61 6.43 10.44 2.19
N ALA A 62 5.39 9.61 2.31
CA ALA A 62 4.99 8.63 1.31
C ALA A 62 3.66 9.06 0.67
N SER A 63 3.51 8.80 -0.63
CA SER A 63 2.21 8.94 -1.28
C SER A 63 1.25 7.88 -0.77
N GLY A 64 0.01 8.28 -0.44
CA GLY A 64 -1.06 7.32 -0.19
C GLY A 64 -1.41 6.55 -1.46
N THR A 65 -1.89 5.31 -1.30
CA THR A 65 -2.34 4.46 -2.39
C THR A 65 -3.81 4.10 -2.21
N ALA A 66 -4.51 3.86 -3.31
CA ALA A 66 -5.90 3.43 -3.31
C ALA A 66 -6.12 2.45 -4.47
N THR A 67 -7.01 1.48 -4.26
CA THR A 67 -7.40 0.51 -5.28
C THR A 67 -8.87 0.69 -5.61
N ALA A 68 -9.19 0.84 -6.89
CA ALA A 68 -10.56 0.88 -7.40
C ALA A 68 -10.84 -0.37 -8.25
N LYS A 69 -12.06 -0.91 -8.16
CA LYS A 69 -12.53 -2.03 -9.00
C LYS A 69 -13.62 -1.53 -9.94
N MET A 70 -13.41 -1.68 -11.24
CA MET A 70 -14.42 -1.43 -12.27
C MET A 70 -14.85 -2.76 -12.90
N GLU A 71 -16.15 -3.03 -12.91
CA GLU A 71 -16.72 -4.23 -13.51
C GLU A 71 -17.68 -3.84 -14.64
N VAL A 72 -17.41 -4.34 -15.83
CA VAL A 72 -18.20 -4.06 -17.04
C VAL A 72 -18.85 -5.35 -17.50
N LYS A 73 -20.18 -5.36 -17.56
CA LYS A 73 -20.95 -6.52 -17.98
C LYS A 73 -21.38 -6.41 -19.43
N GLY A 74 -20.97 -7.39 -20.23
CA GLY A 74 -21.37 -7.52 -21.63
C GLY A 74 -22.56 -8.47 -21.83
N ARG A 75 -22.79 -8.79 -23.09
CA ARG A 75 -23.72 -9.84 -23.54
C ARG A 75 -22.97 -10.71 -24.54
N ALA A 76 -22.88 -12.00 -24.25
CA ALA A 76 -22.17 -12.95 -25.11
C ALA A 76 -22.91 -13.16 -26.44
N SER A 77 -22.14 -13.25 -27.53
CA SER A 77 -22.59 -13.69 -28.84
C SER A 77 -21.41 -14.29 -29.61
N HIS A 78 -21.68 -15.14 -30.61
CA HIS A 78 -20.63 -15.72 -31.43
C HIS A 78 -20.02 -14.66 -32.36
N ALA A 79 -18.72 -14.40 -32.20
CA ALA A 79 -18.03 -13.28 -32.87
C ALA A 79 -18.09 -13.33 -34.40
N GLY A 80 -18.11 -14.53 -35.00
CA GLY A 80 -18.19 -14.71 -36.46
C GLY A 80 -19.61 -14.93 -37.01
N ALA A 81 -20.64 -15.06 -36.18
CA ALA A 81 -21.98 -15.42 -36.64
C ALA A 81 -22.99 -14.27 -36.48
N ALA A 82 -23.02 -13.64 -35.31
CA ALA A 82 -23.93 -12.53 -35.02
C ALA A 82 -23.35 -11.58 -33.95
N PRO A 83 -22.16 -10.99 -34.19
CA PRO A 83 -21.49 -10.12 -33.21
C PRO A 83 -22.36 -8.94 -32.75
N GLU A 84 -23.25 -8.43 -33.60
CA GLU A 84 -24.18 -7.34 -33.33
C GLU A 84 -25.25 -7.66 -32.26
N LEU A 85 -25.54 -8.95 -32.04
CA LEU A 85 -26.42 -9.41 -30.96
C LEU A 85 -25.71 -9.38 -29.58
N GLY A 86 -24.38 -9.22 -29.57
CA GLY A 86 -23.58 -9.12 -28.37
C GLY A 86 -23.46 -7.68 -27.83
N ARG A 87 -22.84 -7.58 -26.65
CA ARG A 87 -22.31 -6.34 -26.07
C ARG A 87 -20.90 -6.65 -25.57
N ASN A 88 -19.91 -6.08 -26.25
CA ASN A 88 -18.51 -6.36 -25.96
C ASN A 88 -18.05 -5.57 -24.72
N ALA A 89 -17.95 -6.27 -23.59
CA ALA A 89 -17.48 -5.69 -22.33
C ALA A 89 -16.06 -5.13 -22.42
N LEU A 90 -15.19 -5.71 -23.27
CA LEU A 90 -13.81 -5.26 -23.43
C LEU A 90 -13.75 -3.88 -24.11
N ILE A 91 -14.59 -3.66 -25.13
CA ILE A 91 -14.68 -2.36 -25.80
C ILE A 91 -15.17 -1.29 -24.82
N GLU A 92 -16.24 -1.59 -24.08
CA GLU A 92 -16.77 -0.67 -23.08
C GLU A 92 -15.76 -0.38 -21.96
N LEU A 93 -15.06 -1.41 -21.45
CA LEU A 93 -14.00 -1.22 -20.46
C LEU A 93 -12.87 -0.34 -20.99
N ALA A 94 -12.48 -0.48 -22.26
CA ALA A 94 -11.47 0.39 -22.87
C ALA A 94 -11.91 1.86 -22.91
N TYR A 95 -13.19 2.13 -23.24
CA TYR A 95 -13.75 3.48 -23.18
C TYR A 95 -13.74 4.05 -21.76
N GLN A 96 -14.16 3.26 -20.76
CA GLN A 96 -14.19 3.71 -19.37
C GLN A 96 -12.79 4.03 -18.83
N LEU A 97 -11.80 3.18 -19.13
CA LEU A 97 -10.40 3.41 -18.74
C LEU A 97 -9.86 4.73 -19.31
N GLN A 98 -10.14 5.04 -20.58
CA GLN A 98 -9.71 6.31 -21.19
C GLN A 98 -10.42 7.52 -20.57
N SER A 99 -11.64 7.35 -20.07
CA SER A 99 -12.44 8.43 -19.49
C SER A 99 -12.15 8.72 -18.00
N THR A 100 -11.43 7.83 -17.33
CA THR A 100 -11.07 8.00 -15.91
C THR A 100 -9.98 9.07 -15.82
N ARG A 101 -10.30 10.21 -15.19
CA ARG A 101 -9.38 11.33 -14.95
C ARG A 101 -8.74 11.25 -13.58
#